data_AF-A0A2V9P0V6-F1
#
_entry.id   AF-A0A2V9P0V6-F1
#
_cell.length_a   1.000
_cell.length_b   1.000
_cell.length_c   1.000
_cell.angle_alpha   90.00
_cell.angle_beta   90.00
_cell.angle_gamma   90.00
#
_symmetry.space_group_name_H-M   'P 1'
#
loop_
_entity.id
_entity.type
_entity.pdbx_description
1 polymer ?
#
loop_
_entity_poly.entity_id
_entity_poly.type
_entity_poly.pdbx_seq_one_letter_code
_entity_poly.pdbx_strand_id
1 'polypeptide(L)'
;PLTAILGYAQLLESEKLESRAMDYANKVFKQAQRTHRVVQNLLSFARQRKPEKHEFDVVKVLEEALLLRDYDMKVSSINLEREIQSGVPAVSGDPHQVEQVFLNIINNALDAMMDDGAPEDAERKLLVRVRADVNLVTIEFQDSGPGLKEPHRIFEPFYTTKSIGKGTGLGLSICYGIVKEHGGEIAARNAESGGAVIEVRLPSAGHAVTPEEITTSVQKRESALHGTILLVEDEEAVLEFERDVLAGAGAEVNTLTSFDEAKSAFEHRSFDAVIINGKMPGAGSVQQSHAWFAEHSPALARHLLFTFSSLAEPEVRSFLEQNHVPFLVKPFEVGDLIANARRLLVKTQAAGAGS
;
A
#
# COMPACT_ATOMS: atom_id res chain seq x y z
N PRO A 1 12.13 -2.06 14.52
CA PRO A 1 11.84 -3.00 15.63
C PRO A 1 10.70 -3.98 15.35
N LEU A 2 9.60 -3.54 14.72
CA LEU A 2 8.44 -4.42 14.53
C LEU A 2 8.65 -5.47 13.42
N THR A 3 9.36 -5.09 12.36
CA THR A 3 9.80 -5.99 11.29
C THR A 3 10.72 -7.09 11.83
N ALA A 4 11.73 -6.74 12.64
CA ALA A 4 12.53 -7.72 13.37
C ALA A 4 11.72 -8.68 14.25
N ILE A 5 10.72 -8.19 15.00
CA ILE A 5 9.87 -9.05 15.84
C ILE A 5 9.05 -10.03 14.97
N LEU A 6 8.55 -9.58 13.82
CA LEU A 6 7.87 -10.43 12.85
C LEU A 6 8.82 -11.48 12.27
N GLY A 7 9.99 -11.08 11.81
CA GLY A 7 11.00 -11.96 11.23
C GLY A 7 11.45 -13.06 12.20
N TYR A 8 11.78 -12.70 13.45
CA TYR A 8 12.17 -13.69 14.45
C TYR A 8 11.04 -14.64 14.85
N ALA A 9 9.80 -14.16 14.90
CA ALA A 9 8.67 -15.02 15.19
C ALA A 9 8.37 -16.01 14.05
N GLN A 10 8.60 -15.59 12.80
CA GLN A 10 8.45 -16.43 11.61
C GLN A 10 9.58 -17.46 11.48
N LEU A 11 10.82 -17.09 11.84
CA LEU A 11 11.94 -18.02 11.95
C LEU A 11 11.71 -19.08 13.03
N LEU A 12 11.15 -18.70 14.17
CA LEU A 12 10.77 -19.64 15.23
C LEU A 12 9.70 -20.65 14.74
N GLU A 13 8.78 -20.25 13.87
CA GLU A 13 7.80 -21.16 13.26
C GLU A 13 8.43 -22.16 12.27
N SER A 14 9.59 -21.85 11.71
CA SER A 14 10.32 -22.74 10.80
C SER A 14 11.20 -23.78 11.51
N GLU A 15 11.42 -23.60 12.82
CA GLU A 15 12.20 -24.50 13.66
C GLU A 15 11.36 -25.67 14.21
N LYS A 16 12.01 -26.81 14.49
CA LYS A 16 11.35 -27.94 15.17
C LYS A 16 11.18 -27.66 16.67
N LEU A 17 10.22 -26.80 16.99
CA LEU A 17 9.86 -26.45 18.36
C LEU A 17 8.89 -27.46 18.98
N GLU A 18 8.95 -27.61 20.30
CA GLU A 18 7.89 -28.28 21.07
C GLU A 18 6.56 -27.52 20.93
N SER A 19 5.41 -28.22 21.02
CA SER A 19 4.09 -27.65 20.68
C SER A 19 3.76 -26.36 21.45
N ARG A 20 4.22 -26.25 22.70
CA ARG A 20 3.99 -25.09 23.56
C ARG A 20 4.86 -23.88 23.16
N ALA A 21 6.08 -24.11 22.70
CA ALA A 21 6.95 -23.05 22.19
C ALA A 21 6.46 -22.54 20.83
N MET A 22 5.98 -23.44 19.98
CA MET A 22 5.33 -23.09 18.70
C MET A 22 4.08 -22.23 18.90
N ASP A 23 3.25 -22.54 19.91
CA ASP A 23 2.08 -21.73 20.28
C ASP A 23 2.48 -20.32 20.76
N TYR A 24 3.57 -20.18 21.52
CA TYR A 24 4.07 -18.87 21.90
C TYR A 24 4.65 -18.07 20.73
N ALA A 25 5.40 -18.70 19.82
CA ALA A 25 5.91 -18.06 18.60
C ALA A 25 4.77 -17.51 17.74
N ASN A 26 3.75 -18.33 17.50
CA ASN A 26 2.54 -17.93 16.79
C ASN A 26 1.82 -16.74 17.44
N LYS A 27 1.74 -16.73 18.77
CA LYS A 27 1.12 -15.62 19.52
C LYS A 27 1.92 -14.33 19.39
N VAL A 28 3.25 -14.40 19.46
CA VAL A 28 4.13 -13.23 19.26
C VAL A 28 4.01 -12.70 17.83
N PHE A 29 4.05 -13.58 16.82
CA PHE A 29 3.88 -13.22 15.42
C PHE A 29 2.55 -12.49 15.18
N LYS A 30 1.44 -13.04 15.68
CA LYS A 30 0.10 -12.41 15.58
C LYS A 30 0.04 -11.02 16.24
N GLN A 31 0.65 -10.83 17.40
CA GLN A 31 0.67 -9.51 18.06
C GLN A 31 1.58 -8.50 17.35
N ALA A 32 2.70 -8.96 16.79
CA ALA A 32 3.58 -8.11 15.99
C ALA A 32 2.90 -7.67 14.69
N GLN A 33 2.20 -8.58 13.98
CA GLN A 33 1.42 -8.26 12.79
C GLN A 33 0.30 -7.25 13.11
N ARG A 34 -0.37 -7.44 14.23
CA ARG A 34 -1.41 -6.52 14.69
C ARG A 34 -0.85 -5.13 14.97
N THR A 35 0.28 -5.06 15.65
CA THR A 35 0.97 -3.79 15.93
C THR A 35 1.39 -3.11 14.63
N HIS A 36 1.75 -3.88 13.60
CA HIS A 36 2.20 -3.35 12.30
C HIS A 36 1.05 -2.65 11.60
N ARG A 37 -0.11 -3.30 11.56
CA ARG A 37 -1.35 -2.71 11.02
C ARG A 37 -1.78 -1.47 11.80
N VAL A 38 -1.63 -1.45 13.13
CA VAL A 38 -1.94 -0.26 13.94
C VAL A 38 -1.02 0.90 13.58
N VAL A 39 0.29 0.67 13.53
CA VAL A 39 1.28 1.69 13.18
C VAL A 39 1.12 2.18 11.75
N GLN A 40 0.88 1.29 10.77
CA GLN A 40 0.57 1.68 9.39
C GLN A 40 -0.67 2.57 9.34
N ASN A 41 -1.78 2.19 9.98
CA ASN A 41 -2.99 3.00 10.00
C ASN A 41 -2.77 4.38 10.64
N LEU A 42 -1.98 4.47 11.72
CA LEU A 42 -1.59 5.73 12.34
C LEU A 42 -0.70 6.58 11.44
N LEU A 43 0.26 5.97 10.73
CA LEU A 43 1.12 6.66 9.79
C LEU A 43 0.36 7.13 8.54
N SER A 44 -0.57 6.34 8.02
CA SER A 44 -1.45 6.75 6.92
C SER A 44 -2.37 7.89 7.33
N PHE A 45 -2.86 7.91 8.57
CA PHE A 45 -3.59 9.04 9.14
C PHE A 45 -2.70 10.29 9.28
N ALA A 46 -1.44 10.14 9.69
CA ALA A 46 -0.50 11.26 9.86
C ALA A 46 0.09 11.77 8.54
N ARG A 47 0.19 10.91 7.50
CA ARG A 47 0.66 11.24 6.16
C ARG A 47 -0.48 11.80 5.32
N GLN A 48 -0.88 13.04 5.59
CA GLN A 48 -1.58 13.86 4.60
C GLN A 48 -0.59 14.18 3.45
N ARG A 49 -0.40 13.26 2.50
CA ARG A 49 0.14 13.62 1.18
C ARG A 49 -0.94 14.41 0.46
N LYS A 50 -0.57 15.51 -0.20
CA LYS A 50 -1.51 16.22 -1.08
C LYS A 50 -1.97 15.23 -2.17
N PRO A 51 -3.27 14.97 -2.33
CA PRO A 51 -3.77 14.06 -3.36
C PRO A 51 -3.39 14.58 -4.75
N GLU A 52 -2.89 13.68 -5.62
CA GLU A 52 -2.70 13.98 -7.04
C GLU A 52 -4.04 13.82 -7.74
N LYS A 53 -4.89 14.86 -7.66
CA LYS A 53 -6.24 14.80 -8.21
C LYS A 53 -6.22 14.86 -9.74
N HIS A 54 -6.73 13.81 -10.37
CA HIS A 54 -7.02 13.77 -11.79
C HIS A 54 -8.39 13.14 -12.04
N GLU A 55 -8.88 13.19 -13.27
CA GLU A 55 -10.10 12.46 -13.64
C GLU A 55 -9.76 10.98 -13.87
N PHE A 56 -10.61 10.09 -13.37
CA PHE A 56 -10.42 8.65 -13.54
C PHE A 56 -11.74 7.89 -13.61
N ASP A 57 -11.64 6.67 -14.14
CA ASP A 57 -12.74 5.72 -14.21
C ASP A 57 -12.85 4.96 -12.87
N VAL A 58 -13.85 5.33 -12.06
CA VAL A 58 -14.06 4.73 -10.75
C VAL A 58 -14.43 3.25 -10.82
N VAL A 59 -15.01 2.80 -11.93
CA VAL A 59 -15.38 1.39 -12.12
C VAL A 59 -14.10 0.55 -12.26
N LYS A 60 -13.07 1.05 -12.96
CA LYS A 60 -11.78 0.35 -13.03
C LYS A 60 -11.11 0.22 -11.67
N VAL A 61 -11.06 1.31 -10.91
CA VAL A 61 -10.48 1.31 -9.55
C VAL A 61 -11.22 0.33 -8.64
N LEU A 62 -12.55 0.27 -8.76
CA LEU A 62 -13.38 -0.70 -8.04
C LEU A 62 -13.05 -2.15 -8.43
N GLU A 63 -12.93 -2.45 -9.72
CA GLU A 63 -12.60 -3.80 -10.19
C GLU A 63 -11.19 -4.23 -9.76
N GLU A 64 -10.21 -3.33 -9.75
CA GLU A 64 -8.86 -3.58 -9.23
C GLU A 64 -8.89 -3.93 -7.74
N ALA A 65 -9.62 -3.14 -6.93
CA ALA A 65 -9.79 -3.41 -5.51
C ALA A 65 -10.48 -4.77 -5.25
N LEU A 66 -11.48 -5.14 -6.06
CA LEU A 66 -12.15 -6.44 -5.97
C LEU A 66 -11.23 -7.59 -6.37
N LEU A 67 -10.40 -7.41 -7.41
CA LEU A 67 -9.43 -8.41 -7.87
C LEU A 67 -8.41 -8.74 -6.77
N LEU A 68 -7.93 -7.74 -6.03
CA LEU A 68 -6.99 -7.92 -4.92
C LEU A 68 -7.56 -8.79 -3.78
N ARG A 69 -8.89 -8.95 -3.71
CA ARG A 69 -9.58 -9.77 -2.69
C ARG A 69 -10.27 -11.00 -3.26
N ASP A 70 -10.13 -11.26 -4.56
CA ASP A 70 -10.81 -12.37 -5.25
C ASP A 70 -10.47 -13.73 -4.63
N TYR A 71 -9.19 -13.95 -4.30
CA TYR A 71 -8.75 -15.17 -3.63
C TYR A 71 -9.38 -15.33 -2.24
N ASP A 72 -9.33 -14.28 -1.40
CA ASP A 72 -9.89 -14.30 -0.05
C ASP A 72 -11.41 -14.57 -0.07
N MET A 73 -12.14 -13.94 -1.01
CA MET A 73 -13.58 -14.16 -1.19
C MET A 73 -13.89 -15.61 -1.58
N LYS A 74 -13.10 -16.20 -2.49
CA LYS A 74 -13.27 -17.59 -2.93
C LYS A 74 -13.01 -18.59 -1.80
N VAL A 75 -11.93 -18.39 -1.04
CA VAL A 75 -11.59 -19.26 0.10
C VAL A 75 -12.66 -19.20 1.19
N SER A 76 -13.28 -18.04 1.38
CA SER A 76 -14.31 -17.82 2.39
C SER A 76 -15.74 -18.09 1.90
N SER A 77 -15.91 -18.65 0.69
CA SER A 77 -17.20 -18.95 0.06
C SER A 77 -18.14 -17.74 -0.04
N ILE A 78 -17.58 -16.56 -0.35
CA ILE A 78 -18.33 -15.31 -0.50
C ILE A 78 -18.68 -15.11 -1.98
N ASN A 79 -19.97 -15.04 -2.28
CA ASN A 79 -20.45 -14.75 -3.62
C ASN A 79 -20.43 -13.24 -3.91
N LEU A 80 -19.68 -12.83 -4.93
CA LEU A 80 -19.56 -11.43 -5.34
C LEU A 80 -20.53 -11.14 -6.50
N GLU A 81 -21.49 -10.26 -6.25
CA GLU A 81 -22.42 -9.77 -7.25
C GLU A 81 -22.16 -8.30 -7.59
N ARG A 82 -22.33 -7.95 -8.87
CA ARG A 82 -22.05 -6.61 -9.39
C ARG A 82 -23.25 -6.09 -10.18
N GLU A 83 -23.72 -4.90 -9.82
CA GLU A 83 -24.75 -4.16 -10.56
C GLU A 83 -24.17 -2.79 -10.96
N ILE A 84 -23.49 -2.74 -12.10
CA ILE A 84 -22.80 -1.54 -12.59
C ILE A 84 -23.65 -0.90 -13.69
N GLN A 85 -24.09 0.34 -13.48
CA GLN A 85 -24.78 1.13 -14.51
C GLN A 85 -23.88 1.30 -15.73
N SER A 86 -24.45 1.28 -16.94
CA SER A 86 -23.68 1.59 -18.15
C SER A 86 -23.39 3.08 -18.27
N GLY A 87 -22.19 3.42 -18.76
CA GLY A 87 -21.80 4.81 -19.02
C GLY A 87 -21.59 5.66 -17.76
N VAL A 88 -21.06 5.06 -16.69
CA VAL A 88 -20.68 5.80 -15.48
C VAL A 88 -19.67 6.90 -15.86
N PRO A 89 -19.94 8.17 -15.49
CA PRO A 89 -19.05 9.28 -15.79
C PRO A 89 -17.76 9.20 -14.95
N ALA A 90 -16.71 9.87 -15.42
CA ALA A 90 -15.48 10.00 -14.66
C ALA A 90 -15.74 10.71 -13.32
N VAL A 91 -14.88 10.43 -12.34
CA VAL A 91 -14.83 11.16 -11.06
C VAL A 91 -13.49 11.88 -10.95
N SER A 92 -13.44 13.00 -10.21
CA SER A 92 -12.20 13.72 -9.95
C SER A 92 -11.62 13.32 -8.58
N GLY A 93 -10.34 12.96 -8.55
CA GLY A 93 -9.70 12.52 -7.32
C GLY A 93 -8.35 11.86 -7.52
N ASP A 94 -7.81 11.34 -6.42
CA ASP A 94 -6.65 10.47 -6.41
C ASP A 94 -7.17 9.00 -6.43
N PRO A 95 -6.95 8.25 -7.52
CA PRO A 95 -7.46 6.89 -7.66
C PRO A 95 -6.89 5.94 -6.60
N HIS A 96 -5.65 6.15 -6.13
CA HIS A 96 -5.05 5.29 -5.11
C HIS A 96 -5.71 5.50 -3.74
N GLN A 97 -6.06 6.75 -3.41
CA GLN A 97 -6.80 7.01 -2.18
C GLN A 97 -8.22 6.42 -2.25
N VAL A 98 -8.88 6.49 -3.41
CA VAL A 98 -10.21 5.88 -3.60
C VAL A 98 -10.14 4.35 -3.60
N GLU A 99 -9.10 3.74 -4.18
CA GLU A 99 -8.83 2.31 -4.07
C GLU A 99 -8.69 1.87 -2.61
N GLN A 100 -7.95 2.66 -1.80
CA GLN A 100 -7.80 2.41 -0.37
C GLN A 100 -9.15 2.46 0.37
N VAL A 101 -10.04 3.39 0.01
CA VAL A 101 -11.42 3.44 0.54
C VAL A 101 -12.14 2.13 0.25
N PHE A 102 -12.10 1.67 -1.01
CA PHE A 102 -12.77 0.44 -1.42
C PHE A 102 -12.20 -0.80 -0.72
N LEU A 103 -10.87 -0.94 -0.65
CA LEU A 103 -10.22 -2.04 0.06
C LEU A 103 -10.60 -2.06 1.54
N ASN A 104 -10.66 -0.92 2.21
CA ASN A 104 -11.08 -0.84 3.60
C ASN A 104 -12.55 -1.26 3.80
N ILE A 105 -13.44 -0.86 2.89
CA ILE A 105 -14.86 -1.24 2.95
C ILE A 105 -15.01 -2.74 2.68
N ILE A 106 -14.38 -3.26 1.62
CA ILE A 106 -14.40 -4.69 1.27
C ILE A 106 -13.88 -5.53 2.44
N ASN A 107 -12.70 -5.20 2.99
CA ASN A 107 -12.13 -5.93 4.13
C ASN A 107 -13.07 -5.93 5.35
N ASN A 108 -13.76 -4.81 5.62
CA ASN A 108 -14.73 -4.76 6.71
C ASN A 108 -15.95 -5.64 6.45
N ALA A 109 -16.45 -5.69 5.21
CA ALA A 109 -17.53 -6.59 4.80
C ALA A 109 -17.12 -8.07 4.94
N LEU A 110 -15.93 -8.44 4.47
CA LEU A 110 -15.40 -9.80 4.61
C LEU A 110 -15.29 -10.20 6.08
N ASP A 111 -14.65 -9.35 6.90
CA ASP A 111 -14.49 -9.61 8.33
C ASP A 111 -15.85 -9.76 9.03
N ALA A 112 -16.85 -8.94 8.67
CA ALA A 112 -18.18 -9.00 9.26
C ALA A 112 -18.92 -10.32 8.92
N MET A 113 -18.72 -10.86 7.71
CA MET A 113 -19.30 -12.14 7.29
C MET A 113 -18.55 -13.36 7.85
N MET A 114 -17.32 -13.18 8.33
CA MET A 114 -16.45 -14.23 8.87
C MET A 114 -16.32 -14.24 10.40
N ASP A 115 -16.91 -13.28 11.11
CA ASP A 115 -16.75 -13.20 12.57
C ASP A 115 -17.44 -14.37 13.29
N ASP A 116 -16.95 -14.72 14.49
CA ASP A 116 -17.23 -15.98 15.22
C ASP A 116 -18.71 -16.19 15.62
N GLY A 117 -19.61 -15.26 15.27
CA GLY A 117 -21.06 -15.32 15.49
C GLY A 117 -21.90 -15.51 14.21
N ALA A 118 -21.29 -15.54 13.03
CA ALA A 118 -21.99 -15.82 11.78
C ALA A 118 -22.26 -17.34 11.66
N PRO A 119 -23.47 -17.77 11.25
CA PRO A 119 -23.75 -19.19 11.05
C PRO A 119 -22.77 -19.79 10.01
N GLU A 120 -22.17 -20.95 10.31
CA GLU A 120 -21.21 -21.62 9.40
C GLU A 120 -21.83 -21.94 8.03
N ASP A 121 -23.15 -22.13 7.97
CA ASP A 121 -23.91 -22.45 6.75
C ASP A 121 -24.60 -21.23 6.10
N ALA A 122 -24.34 -20.00 6.57
CA ALA A 122 -24.97 -18.82 5.99
C ALA A 122 -24.41 -18.54 4.59
N GLU A 123 -25.30 -18.30 3.62
CA GLU A 123 -24.91 -17.83 2.29
C GLU A 123 -24.28 -16.43 2.43
N ARG A 124 -22.97 -16.34 2.15
CA ARG A 124 -22.22 -15.09 2.26
C ARG A 124 -22.20 -14.39 0.91
N LYS A 125 -22.66 -13.15 0.89
CA LYS A 125 -22.79 -12.36 -0.34
C LYS A 125 -22.27 -10.96 -0.13
N LEU A 126 -21.45 -10.51 -1.08
CA LEU A 126 -21.07 -9.12 -1.24
C LEU A 126 -21.68 -8.61 -2.55
N LEU A 127 -22.59 -7.65 -2.45
CA LEU A 127 -23.18 -6.98 -3.60
C LEU A 127 -22.58 -5.59 -3.73
N VAL A 128 -22.07 -5.29 -4.93
CA VAL A 128 -21.55 -3.98 -5.27
C VAL A 128 -22.42 -3.33 -6.33
N ARG A 129 -22.93 -2.12 -6.06
CA ARG A 129 -23.71 -1.35 -7.03
C ARG A 129 -23.00 -0.05 -7.37
N VAL A 130 -22.95 0.27 -8.66
CA VAL A 130 -22.47 1.58 -9.13
C VAL A 130 -23.59 2.27 -9.89
N ARG A 131 -24.00 3.44 -9.41
CA ARG A 131 -25.02 4.28 -10.03
C ARG A 131 -24.47 5.67 -10.26
N ALA A 132 -24.91 6.29 -11.34
CA ALA A 132 -24.51 7.65 -11.68
C ALA A 132 -25.73 8.53 -11.92
N ASP A 133 -25.69 9.71 -11.33
CA ASP A 133 -26.57 10.84 -11.60
C ASP A 133 -25.74 11.99 -12.20
N VAL A 134 -26.39 13.07 -12.62
CA VAL A 134 -25.79 14.21 -13.34
C VAL A 134 -24.53 14.76 -12.66
N ASN A 135 -24.50 14.80 -11.32
CA ASN A 135 -23.41 15.41 -10.55
C ASN A 135 -22.68 14.43 -9.62
N LEU A 136 -23.13 13.19 -9.50
CA LEU A 136 -22.66 12.27 -8.45
C LEU A 136 -22.58 10.84 -8.97
N VAL A 137 -21.48 10.17 -8.63
CA VAL A 137 -21.34 8.73 -8.77
C VAL A 137 -21.43 8.10 -7.39
N THR A 138 -22.34 7.15 -7.23
CA THR A 138 -22.61 6.43 -6.00
C THR A 138 -22.14 4.99 -6.13
N ILE A 139 -21.24 4.58 -5.24
CA ILE A 139 -20.70 3.23 -5.11
C ILE A 139 -21.22 2.65 -3.79
N GLU A 140 -22.01 1.60 -3.88
CA GLU A 140 -22.62 0.92 -2.75
C GLU A 140 -22.01 -0.45 -2.55
N PHE A 141 -21.64 -0.77 -1.31
CA PHE A 141 -21.18 -2.09 -0.88
C PHE A 141 -22.19 -2.62 0.13
N GLN A 142 -22.86 -3.72 -0.20
CA GLN A 142 -23.81 -4.41 0.66
C GLN A 142 -23.28 -5.80 1.01
N ASP A 143 -23.01 -6.05 2.28
CA ASP A 143 -22.69 -7.38 2.79
C ASP A 143 -23.92 -8.11 3.31
N SER A 144 -23.79 -9.42 3.54
CA SER A 144 -24.79 -10.27 4.18
C SER A 144 -24.41 -10.62 5.63
N GLY A 145 -23.59 -9.78 6.27
CA GLY A 145 -23.14 -9.98 7.64
C GLY A 145 -24.21 -9.63 8.70
N PRO A 146 -23.83 -9.48 9.97
CA PRO A 146 -24.77 -9.19 11.06
C PRO A 146 -25.33 -7.75 11.04
N GLY A 147 -24.83 -6.89 10.16
CA GLY A 147 -25.16 -5.47 10.12
C GLY A 147 -24.46 -4.64 11.19
N LEU A 148 -24.85 -3.36 11.27
CA LEU A 148 -24.28 -2.30 12.09
C LEU A 148 -25.15 -2.05 13.32
N LYS A 149 -24.54 -1.97 14.50
CA LYS A 149 -25.23 -1.57 15.75
C LYS A 149 -25.45 -0.07 15.81
N GLU A 150 -24.42 0.72 15.51
CA GLU A 150 -24.45 2.19 15.54
C GLU A 150 -23.87 2.76 14.22
N PRO A 151 -24.65 2.79 13.12
CA PRO A 151 -24.14 3.17 11.78
C PRO A 151 -23.42 4.52 11.73
N HIS A 152 -23.81 5.49 12.56
CA HIS A 152 -23.22 6.82 12.56
C HIS A 152 -21.84 6.89 13.23
N ARG A 153 -21.54 5.95 14.14
CA ARG A 153 -20.30 5.96 14.91
C ARG A 153 -19.18 5.17 14.26
N ILE A 154 -19.47 4.38 13.24
CA ILE A 154 -18.47 3.54 12.58
C ILE A 154 -17.37 4.34 11.88
N PHE A 155 -17.60 5.64 11.64
CA PHE A 155 -16.63 6.57 11.08
C PHE A 155 -15.83 7.33 12.17
N GLU A 156 -16.17 7.17 13.45
CA GLU A 156 -15.40 7.75 14.56
C GLU A 156 -14.05 7.01 14.69
N PRO A 157 -12.93 7.73 14.83
CA PRO A 157 -11.64 7.10 15.06
C PRO A 157 -11.67 6.16 16.27
N PHE A 158 -11.08 4.98 16.13
CA PHE A 158 -10.97 3.93 17.14
C PHE A 158 -12.29 3.22 17.50
N TYR A 159 -13.42 3.58 16.88
CA TYR A 159 -14.65 2.83 17.06
C TYR A 159 -14.56 1.47 16.35
N THR A 160 -14.76 0.38 17.10
CA THR A 160 -14.84 -0.96 16.53
C THR A 160 -15.71 -1.87 17.38
N THR A 161 -16.52 -2.69 16.72
CA THR A 161 -17.32 -3.76 17.36
C THR A 161 -16.59 -5.11 17.35
N LYS A 162 -15.41 -5.18 16.71
CA LYS A 162 -14.60 -6.40 16.64
C LYS A 162 -13.96 -6.70 17.99
N SER A 163 -13.69 -7.98 18.26
CA SER A 163 -13.00 -8.41 19.49
C SER A 163 -11.62 -7.76 19.63
N ILE A 164 -11.17 -7.60 20.89
CA ILE A 164 -9.88 -6.99 21.24
C ILE A 164 -8.76 -7.77 20.53
N GLY A 165 -8.22 -7.23 19.43
CA GLY A 165 -7.38 -8.05 18.55
C GLY A 165 -7.56 -7.74 17.09
N LYS A 166 -8.83 -7.75 16.68
CA LYS A 166 -9.22 -7.97 15.29
C LYS A 166 -9.55 -6.69 14.51
N GLY A 167 -9.68 -5.55 15.19
CA GLY A 167 -9.96 -4.25 14.56
C GLY A 167 -9.16 -3.12 15.17
N THR A 168 -8.62 -2.23 14.35
CA THR A 168 -7.97 -0.98 14.79
C THR A 168 -8.98 0.15 15.01
N GLY A 169 -10.20 0.02 14.45
CA GLY A 169 -11.21 1.07 14.45
C GLY A 169 -10.84 2.30 13.62
N LEU A 170 -9.79 2.21 12.78
CA LEU A 170 -9.31 3.35 11.99
C LEU A 170 -9.71 3.29 10.51
N GLY A 171 -10.03 2.10 9.98
CA GLY A 171 -10.27 1.90 8.55
C GLY A 171 -11.37 2.82 7.99
N LEU A 172 -12.56 2.80 8.59
CA LEU A 172 -13.68 3.62 8.12
C LEU A 172 -13.53 5.12 8.46
N SER A 173 -12.81 5.47 9.53
CA SER A 173 -12.48 6.88 9.80
C SER A 173 -11.51 7.46 8.76
N ILE A 174 -10.58 6.63 8.24
CA ILE A 174 -9.71 6.99 7.12
C ILE A 174 -10.56 7.16 5.85
N CYS A 175 -11.50 6.23 5.59
CA CYS A 175 -12.42 6.37 4.46
C CYS A 175 -13.19 7.68 4.51
N TYR A 176 -13.70 8.07 5.68
CA TYR A 176 -14.39 9.34 5.87
C TYR A 176 -13.51 10.54 5.50
N GLY A 177 -12.26 10.58 5.99
CA GLY A 177 -11.31 11.64 5.66
C GLY A 177 -11.02 11.74 4.17
N ILE A 178 -10.68 10.61 3.53
CA ILE A 178 -10.40 10.55 2.09
C ILE A 178 -11.60 11.01 1.28
N VAL A 179 -12.79 10.45 1.52
CA VAL A 179 -13.99 10.79 0.75
C VAL A 179 -14.35 12.26 0.91
N LYS A 180 -14.18 12.85 2.11
CA LYS A 180 -14.39 14.29 2.32
C LYS A 180 -13.36 15.16 1.61
N GLU A 181 -12.08 14.78 1.59
CA GLU A 181 -11.04 15.50 0.84
C GLU A 181 -11.30 15.49 -0.68
N HIS A 182 -12.03 14.48 -1.17
CA HIS A 182 -12.51 14.35 -2.53
C HIS A 182 -13.82 15.11 -2.83
N GLY A 183 -14.34 15.86 -1.86
CA GLY A 183 -15.62 16.58 -2.00
C GLY A 183 -16.83 15.65 -2.02
N GLY A 184 -16.65 14.40 -1.60
CA GLY A 184 -17.69 13.38 -1.56
C GLY A 184 -18.35 13.22 -0.20
N GLU A 185 -19.19 12.19 -0.11
CA GLU A 185 -19.87 11.79 1.11
C GLU A 185 -19.81 10.27 1.28
N ILE A 186 -19.61 9.82 2.51
CA ILE A 186 -19.71 8.40 2.88
C ILE A 186 -20.83 8.24 3.91
N ALA A 187 -21.68 7.24 3.73
CA ALA A 187 -22.80 6.93 4.60
C ALA A 187 -22.88 5.43 4.87
N ALA A 188 -23.55 5.06 5.96
CA ALA A 188 -23.74 3.68 6.36
C ALA A 188 -25.15 3.45 6.88
N ARG A 189 -25.72 2.29 6.56
CA ARG A 189 -27.03 1.83 7.02
C ARG A 189 -27.07 0.31 7.06
N ASN A 190 -28.12 -0.27 7.64
CA ASN A 190 -28.41 -1.70 7.46
C ASN A 190 -29.37 -1.90 6.29
N ALA A 191 -29.17 -2.98 5.53
CA ALA A 191 -30.14 -3.38 4.53
C ALA A 191 -31.37 -4.02 5.19
N GLU A 192 -32.55 -3.84 4.58
CA GLU A 192 -33.78 -4.50 5.03
C GLU A 192 -33.66 -6.03 4.97
N SER A 193 -32.88 -6.53 4.00
CA SER A 193 -32.57 -7.96 3.83
C SER A 193 -31.56 -8.51 4.85
N GLY A 194 -31.07 -7.69 5.79
CA GLY A 194 -29.94 -8.01 6.66
C GLY A 194 -28.59 -7.62 6.05
N GLY A 195 -27.59 -7.46 6.92
CA GLY A 195 -26.25 -6.98 6.56
C GLY A 195 -26.08 -5.47 6.57
N ALA A 196 -24.85 -5.00 6.37
CA ALA A 196 -24.53 -3.59 6.31
C ALA A 196 -24.46 -3.09 4.86
N VAL A 197 -24.77 -1.81 4.69
CA VAL A 197 -24.61 -1.08 3.44
C VAL A 197 -23.75 0.13 3.69
N ILE A 198 -22.63 0.21 2.99
CA ILE A 198 -21.76 1.39 2.95
C ILE A 198 -21.89 2.04 1.58
N GLU A 199 -22.18 3.33 1.56
CA GLU A 199 -22.39 4.13 0.36
C GLU A 199 -21.32 5.21 0.27
N VAL A 200 -20.57 5.23 -0.83
CA VAL A 200 -19.57 6.25 -1.16
C VAL A 200 -20.10 7.06 -2.34
N ARG A 201 -20.20 8.37 -2.17
CA ARG A 201 -20.67 9.32 -3.19
C ARG A 201 -19.53 10.26 -3.57
N LEU A 202 -19.15 10.27 -4.84
CA LEU A 202 -18.09 11.11 -5.37
C LEU A 202 -18.63 12.09 -6.42
N PRO A 203 -18.13 13.33 -6.50
CA PRO A 203 -18.50 14.27 -7.55
C PRO A 203 -18.18 13.71 -8.95
N SER A 204 -19.16 13.78 -9.84
CA SER A 204 -18.99 13.44 -11.25
C SER A 204 -18.31 14.57 -12.02
N ALA A 205 -17.43 14.22 -12.97
CA ALA A 205 -16.88 15.14 -13.96
C ALA A 205 -17.83 15.38 -15.16
N GLY A 206 -19.03 14.80 -15.15
CA GLY A 206 -20.10 15.07 -16.12
C GLY A 206 -19.95 14.42 -17.50
N HIS A 207 -18.86 13.70 -17.75
CA HIS A 207 -18.62 12.99 -19.01
C HIS A 207 -18.14 11.56 -18.74
N ALA A 208 -18.64 10.61 -19.54
CA ALA A 208 -18.07 9.26 -19.57
C ALA A 208 -16.66 9.33 -20.15
N VAL A 209 -15.71 8.63 -19.52
CA VAL A 209 -14.35 8.53 -20.06
C VAL A 209 -14.45 7.86 -21.43
N THR A 210 -14.20 8.59 -22.50
CA THR A 210 -14.12 7.99 -23.84
C THR A 210 -12.82 7.20 -23.96
N PRO A 211 -12.81 6.04 -24.66
CA PRO A 211 -11.59 5.26 -24.85
C PRO A 211 -10.42 6.04 -25.50
N GLU A 212 -10.71 7.18 -26.16
CA GLU A 212 -9.72 8.03 -26.83
C GLU A 212 -9.09 9.10 -25.92
N GLU A 213 -9.79 9.62 -24.90
CA GLU A 213 -9.23 10.56 -23.92
C GLU A 213 -8.45 9.87 -22.78
N ILE A 214 -8.42 8.54 -22.83
CA ILE A 214 -7.54 7.67 -22.03
C ILE A 214 -6.04 7.81 -22.43
N THR A 215 -5.74 8.52 -23.52
CA THR A 215 -4.39 8.61 -24.10
C THR A 215 -3.38 9.44 -23.32
N THR A 216 -3.63 9.82 -22.06
CA THR A 216 -2.57 10.31 -21.16
C THR A 216 -2.50 9.69 -19.76
N SER A 217 -3.25 8.64 -19.41
CA SER A 217 -2.99 7.98 -18.11
C SER A 217 -3.50 6.55 -17.89
N VAL A 218 -3.91 5.79 -18.93
CA VAL A 218 -3.85 4.33 -18.75
C VAL A 218 -2.38 3.96 -18.61
N GLN A 219 -1.98 3.75 -17.36
CA GLN A 219 -0.77 3.04 -17.00
C GLN A 219 -0.83 1.71 -17.74
N LYS A 220 -0.08 1.67 -18.85
CA LYS A 220 0.53 0.47 -19.43
C LYS A 220 0.74 -0.50 -18.27
N ARG A 221 0.15 -1.71 -18.28
CA ARG A 221 0.48 -2.79 -17.33
C ARG A 221 1.95 -2.62 -16.98
N GLU A 222 2.22 -2.17 -15.75
CA GLU A 222 3.49 -1.50 -15.52
C GLU A 222 4.59 -2.47 -15.93
N SER A 223 5.40 -2.07 -16.91
CA SER A 223 6.41 -2.97 -17.43
C SER A 223 7.26 -3.46 -16.27
N ALA A 224 7.61 -4.74 -16.29
CA ALA A 224 8.55 -5.31 -15.34
C ALA A 224 9.75 -4.37 -15.19
N LEU A 225 10.25 -4.24 -13.97
CA LEU A 225 11.49 -3.51 -13.75
C LEU A 225 12.58 -4.17 -14.60
N HIS A 226 13.40 -3.36 -15.25
CA HIS A 226 14.51 -3.84 -16.07
C HIS A 226 15.75 -3.04 -15.68
N GLY A 227 16.72 -3.73 -15.06
CA GLY A 227 17.98 -3.16 -14.59
C GLY A 227 18.43 -3.81 -13.29
N THR A 228 19.68 -3.54 -12.91
CA THR A 228 20.32 -4.10 -11.73
C THR A 228 20.34 -3.06 -10.60
N ILE A 229 19.68 -3.37 -9.49
CA ILE A 229 19.61 -2.53 -8.30
C ILE A 229 20.60 -3.04 -7.24
N LEU A 230 21.42 -2.15 -6.70
CA LEU A 230 22.14 -2.41 -5.47
C LEU A 230 21.27 -2.01 -4.27
N LEU A 231 20.98 -2.97 -3.40
CA LEU A 231 20.22 -2.77 -2.18
C LEU A 231 21.17 -2.88 -0.98
N VAL A 232 21.25 -1.82 -0.16
CA VAL A 232 22.13 -1.75 1.01
C VAL A 232 21.31 -1.49 2.27
N GLU A 233 21.25 -2.48 3.15
CA GLU A 233 20.43 -2.46 4.37
C GLU A 233 21.07 -3.33 5.46
N ASP A 234 21.22 -2.79 6.67
CA ASP A 234 21.88 -3.47 7.79
C ASP A 234 20.97 -4.46 8.53
N GLU A 235 19.64 -4.33 8.41
CA GLU A 235 18.68 -5.29 8.95
C GLU A 235 18.33 -6.39 7.92
N GLU A 236 18.89 -7.60 8.10
CA GLU A 236 18.76 -8.73 7.15
C GLU A 236 17.31 -9.07 6.76
N ALA A 237 16.38 -9.05 7.72
CA ALA A 237 14.96 -9.29 7.44
C ALA A 237 14.32 -8.21 6.52
N VAL A 238 14.79 -6.97 6.63
CA VAL A 238 14.31 -5.86 5.78
C VAL A 238 14.95 -5.95 4.40
N LEU A 239 16.24 -6.31 4.35
CA LEU A 239 16.98 -6.56 3.12
C LEU A 239 16.33 -7.68 2.28
N GLU A 240 15.96 -8.80 2.91
CA GLU A 240 15.26 -9.90 2.24
C GLU A 240 13.91 -9.47 1.69
N PHE A 241 13.10 -8.77 2.48
CA PHE A 241 11.79 -8.29 2.06
C PHE A 241 11.88 -7.33 0.86
N GLU A 242 12.74 -6.32 0.94
CA GLU A 242 12.92 -5.32 -0.13
C GLU A 242 13.48 -5.98 -1.40
N ARG A 243 14.40 -6.94 -1.26
CA ARG A 243 14.89 -7.76 -2.38
C ARG A 243 13.76 -8.52 -3.05
N ASP A 244 12.94 -9.23 -2.28
CA ASP A 244 11.87 -10.08 -2.83
C ASP A 244 10.81 -9.25 -3.55
N VAL A 245 10.47 -8.07 -3.03
CA VAL A 245 9.58 -7.12 -3.69
C VAL A 245 10.14 -6.66 -5.04
N LEU A 246 11.40 -6.23 -5.07
CA LEU A 246 12.02 -5.67 -6.27
C LEU A 246 12.31 -6.75 -7.32
N ALA A 247 12.76 -7.92 -6.90
CA ALA A 247 12.99 -9.08 -7.77
C ALA A 247 11.67 -9.62 -8.32
N GLY A 248 10.63 -9.71 -7.48
CA GLY A 248 9.28 -10.09 -7.91
C GLY A 248 8.67 -9.10 -8.91
N ALA A 249 9.07 -7.83 -8.86
CA ALA A 249 8.71 -6.81 -9.84
C ALA A 249 9.58 -6.82 -11.12
N GLY A 250 10.61 -7.67 -11.19
CA GLY A 250 11.43 -7.94 -12.39
C GLY A 250 12.87 -7.42 -12.36
N ALA A 251 13.29 -6.71 -11.32
CA ALA A 251 14.66 -6.18 -11.23
C ALA A 251 15.67 -7.29 -10.87
N GLU A 252 16.91 -7.16 -11.33
CA GLU A 252 18.02 -7.92 -10.76
C GLU A 252 18.47 -7.18 -9.48
N VAL A 253 18.51 -7.87 -8.34
CA VAL A 253 18.81 -7.22 -7.05
C VAL A 253 20.04 -7.84 -6.42
N ASN A 254 21.05 -7.00 -6.19
CA ASN A 254 22.25 -7.35 -5.45
C ASN A 254 22.15 -6.73 -4.05
N THR A 255 22.32 -7.55 -3.02
CA THR A 255 22.10 -7.15 -1.62
C THR A 255 23.41 -7.08 -0.86
N LEU A 256 23.59 -6.05 -0.03
CA LEU A 256 24.72 -5.87 0.88
C LEU A 256 24.22 -5.37 2.24
N THR A 257 24.94 -5.71 3.31
CA THR A 257 24.55 -5.32 4.68
C THR A 257 25.34 -4.15 5.24
N SER A 258 26.35 -3.67 4.51
CA SER A 258 27.17 -2.54 4.95
C SER A 258 27.56 -1.61 3.81
N PHE A 259 27.79 -0.34 4.16
CA PHE A 259 28.24 0.66 3.18
C PHE A 259 29.66 0.40 2.68
N ASP A 260 30.54 -0.19 3.50
CA ASP A 260 31.91 -0.51 3.08
C ASP A 260 31.96 -1.68 2.07
N GLU A 261 31.08 -2.66 2.23
CA GLU A 261 30.85 -3.66 1.18
C GLU A 261 30.35 -3.00 -0.10
N ALA A 262 29.44 -2.02 0.02
CA ALA A 262 28.93 -1.29 -1.14
C ALA A 262 30.08 -0.61 -1.90
N LYS A 263 30.96 0.11 -1.21
CA LYS A 263 32.15 0.73 -1.83
C LYS A 263 33.01 -0.29 -2.58
N SER A 264 33.27 -1.44 -1.97
CA SER A 264 34.09 -2.51 -2.55
C SER A 264 33.42 -3.16 -3.78
N ALA A 265 32.08 -3.26 -3.77
CA ALA A 265 31.33 -3.84 -4.87
C ALA A 265 31.38 -2.98 -6.15
N PHE A 266 31.46 -1.64 -6.01
CA PHE A 266 31.58 -0.72 -7.15
C PHE A 266 32.89 -0.84 -7.92
N GLU A 267 33.94 -1.40 -7.31
CA GLU A 267 35.21 -1.64 -8.00
C GLU A 267 35.09 -2.76 -9.05
N HIS A 268 34.11 -3.66 -8.91
CA HIS A 268 34.03 -4.90 -9.67
C HIS A 268 32.70 -5.09 -10.41
N ARG A 269 31.68 -4.26 -10.13
CA ARG A 269 30.32 -4.39 -10.70
C ARG A 269 29.70 -3.03 -11.00
N SER A 270 28.90 -2.98 -12.06
CA SER A 270 28.05 -1.84 -12.40
C SER A 270 26.63 -2.07 -11.94
N PHE A 271 25.95 -0.99 -11.56
CA PHE A 271 24.56 -1.00 -11.12
C PHE A 271 23.81 0.15 -11.80
N ASP A 272 22.51 -0.02 -12.04
CA ASP A 272 21.66 1.00 -12.66
C ASP A 272 21.03 1.95 -11.64
N ALA A 273 20.85 1.47 -10.41
CA ALA A 273 20.32 2.24 -9.28
C ALA A 273 20.82 1.71 -7.94
N VAL A 274 20.78 2.55 -6.90
CA VAL A 274 21.07 2.16 -5.52
C VAL A 274 19.91 2.54 -4.62
N ILE A 275 19.49 1.60 -3.78
CA ILE A 275 18.59 1.82 -2.68
C ILE A 275 19.38 1.56 -1.40
N ILE A 276 19.50 2.57 -0.53
CA ILE A 276 20.38 2.52 0.63
C ILE A 276 19.65 3.02 1.89
N ASN A 277 19.81 2.30 3.00
CA ASN A 277 19.36 2.79 4.30
C ASN A 277 20.18 4.02 4.70
N GLY A 278 19.50 5.16 4.92
CA GLY A 278 20.11 6.43 5.26
C GLY A 278 20.66 6.51 6.67
N LYS A 279 20.44 5.48 7.50
CA LYS A 279 21.04 5.37 8.82
C LYS A 279 21.49 3.94 9.08
N MET A 280 22.77 3.68 8.76
CA MET A 280 23.44 2.40 9.01
C MET A 280 24.71 2.62 9.85
N PRO A 281 25.06 1.69 10.75
CA PRO A 281 26.35 1.70 11.43
C PRO A 281 27.52 1.75 10.43
N GLY A 282 28.49 2.64 10.66
CA GLY A 282 29.68 2.77 9.82
C GLY A 282 29.50 3.49 8.47
N ALA A 283 28.27 3.77 8.03
CA ALA A 283 28.00 4.42 6.73
C ALA A 283 28.25 5.94 6.70
N GLY A 284 28.43 6.57 7.86
CA GLY A 284 28.51 8.02 7.99
C GLY A 284 27.13 8.69 7.89
N SER A 285 27.11 10.00 7.65
CA SER A 285 25.87 10.74 7.39
C SER A 285 25.39 10.56 5.95
N VAL A 286 24.10 10.77 5.69
CA VAL A 286 23.51 10.77 4.34
C VAL A 286 24.29 11.66 3.38
N GLN A 287 24.75 12.82 3.85
CA GLN A 287 25.55 13.76 3.07
C GLN A 287 26.90 13.15 2.67
N GLN A 288 27.55 12.41 3.56
CA GLN A 288 28.82 11.73 3.28
C GLN A 288 28.63 10.60 2.27
N SER A 289 27.61 9.76 2.45
CA SER A 289 27.33 8.67 1.50
C SER A 289 26.98 9.22 0.12
N HIS A 290 26.13 10.25 0.05
CA HIS A 290 25.80 10.93 -1.21
C HIS A 290 27.02 11.56 -1.89
N ALA A 291 27.88 12.26 -1.12
CA ALA A 291 29.12 12.84 -1.66
C ALA A 291 30.05 11.77 -2.22
N TRP A 292 30.18 10.63 -1.54
CA TRP A 292 30.97 9.49 -2.02
C TRP A 292 30.47 8.98 -3.39
N PHE A 293 29.14 8.77 -3.52
CA PHE A 293 28.55 8.38 -4.81
C PHE A 293 28.75 9.43 -5.89
N ALA A 294 28.64 10.72 -5.56
CA ALA A 294 28.85 11.81 -6.51
C ALA A 294 30.29 11.88 -7.03
N GLU A 295 31.28 11.52 -6.19
CA GLU A 295 32.69 11.51 -6.56
C GLU A 295 33.09 10.26 -7.35
N HIS A 296 32.62 9.08 -6.95
CA HIS A 296 33.07 7.79 -7.49
C HIS A 296 32.19 7.26 -8.61
N SER A 297 30.91 7.65 -8.66
CA SER A 297 30.00 7.29 -9.74
C SER A 297 28.93 8.38 -9.99
N PRO A 298 29.30 9.49 -10.65
CA PRO A 298 28.42 10.64 -10.87
C PRO A 298 27.10 10.30 -11.59
N ALA A 299 27.11 9.28 -12.46
CA ALA A 299 25.92 8.79 -13.14
C ALA A 299 24.93 8.13 -12.17
N LEU A 300 25.44 7.35 -11.20
CA LEU A 300 24.65 6.63 -10.20
C LEU A 300 24.16 7.54 -9.07
N ALA A 301 24.88 8.63 -8.77
CA ALA A 301 24.44 9.62 -7.80
C ALA A 301 23.05 10.20 -8.10
N ARG A 302 22.63 10.19 -9.38
CA ARG A 302 21.29 10.62 -9.83
C ARG A 302 20.22 9.53 -9.72
N HIS A 303 20.63 8.31 -9.39
CA HIS A 303 19.81 7.10 -9.31
C HIS A 303 19.88 6.47 -7.90
N LEU A 304 20.01 7.34 -6.89
CA LEU A 304 19.98 6.98 -5.48
C LEU A 304 18.58 7.13 -4.90
N LEU A 305 18.20 6.20 -4.04
CA LEU A 305 17.05 6.30 -3.15
C LEU A 305 17.48 6.00 -1.72
N PHE A 306 17.21 6.92 -0.80
CA PHE A 306 17.43 6.68 0.63
C PHE A 306 16.18 6.12 1.29
N THR A 307 16.34 5.10 2.13
CA THR A 307 15.27 4.60 2.99
C THR A 307 15.58 4.90 4.46
N PHE A 308 14.54 5.13 5.28
CA PHE A 308 14.73 5.49 6.69
C PHE A 308 13.76 4.74 7.58
N SER A 309 14.19 4.27 8.75
CA SER A 309 13.31 3.65 9.77
C SER A 309 12.39 4.64 10.48
N SER A 310 12.66 5.94 10.38
CA SER A 310 11.88 7.04 10.96
C SER A 310 11.99 8.29 10.08
N LEU A 311 11.19 9.33 10.38
CA LEU A 311 11.31 10.60 9.65
C LEU A 311 12.74 11.14 9.79
N ALA A 312 13.34 11.49 8.64
CA ALA A 312 14.66 12.10 8.61
C ALA A 312 14.67 13.43 9.38
N GLU A 313 15.77 13.71 10.07
CA GLU A 313 15.98 14.99 10.77
C GLU A 313 15.83 16.17 9.78
N PRO A 314 15.34 17.34 10.21
CA PRO A 314 15.04 18.47 9.31
C PRO A 314 16.21 18.87 8.39
N GLU A 315 17.44 18.75 8.90
CA GLU A 315 18.67 19.04 8.16
C GLU A 315 18.92 18.02 7.03
N VAL A 316 18.74 16.72 7.32
CA VAL A 316 18.87 15.64 6.33
C VAL A 316 17.80 15.75 5.27
N ARG A 317 16.55 16.04 5.67
CA ARG A 317 15.44 16.24 4.74
C ARG A 317 15.69 17.40 3.80
N SER A 318 16.09 18.56 4.35
CA SER A 318 16.40 19.75 3.56
C SER A 318 17.51 19.47 2.55
N PHE A 319 18.54 18.72 2.95
CA PHE A 319 19.62 18.29 2.06
C PHE A 319 19.12 17.41 0.90
N LEU A 320 18.30 16.39 1.19
CA LEU A 320 17.75 15.49 0.17
C LEU A 320 16.85 16.24 -0.81
N GLU A 321 16.00 17.13 -0.31
CA GLU A 321 15.10 17.95 -1.14
C GLU A 321 15.90 18.92 -2.04
N GLN A 322 16.92 19.60 -1.50
CA GLN A 322 17.78 20.51 -2.28
C GLN A 322 18.56 19.80 -3.40
N ASN A 323 19.00 18.56 -3.14
CA ASN A 323 19.74 17.76 -4.11
C ASN A 323 18.84 16.89 -5.00
N HIS A 324 17.51 17.01 -4.86
CA HIS A 324 16.52 16.24 -5.62
C HIS A 324 16.71 14.72 -5.48
N VAL A 325 17.17 14.26 -4.32
CA VAL A 325 17.37 12.85 -4.01
C VAL A 325 16.10 12.30 -3.38
N PRO A 326 15.44 11.30 -4.01
CA PRO A 326 14.23 10.72 -3.45
C PRO A 326 14.53 9.96 -2.15
N PHE A 327 13.53 9.90 -1.27
CA PHE A 327 13.62 9.09 -0.06
C PHE A 327 12.27 8.48 0.33
N LEU A 328 12.34 7.35 1.04
CA LEU A 328 11.20 6.65 1.63
C LEU A 328 11.40 6.47 3.13
N VAL A 329 10.29 6.48 3.87
CA VAL A 329 10.28 6.23 5.31
C VAL A 329 9.51 4.95 5.57
N LYS A 330 10.14 4.00 6.24
CA LYS A 330 9.63 2.70 6.65
C LYS A 330 8.64 2.86 7.83
N PRO A 331 7.58 2.04 7.90
CA PRO A 331 7.11 1.15 6.84
C PRO A 331 6.57 1.96 5.65
N PHE A 332 6.88 1.50 4.44
CA PHE A 332 6.34 2.03 3.18
C PHE A 332 5.53 0.94 2.49
N GLU A 333 4.60 1.34 1.62
CA GLU A 333 3.82 0.39 0.83
C GLU A 333 4.69 -0.25 -0.26
N VAL A 334 4.39 -1.49 -0.64
CA VAL A 334 5.10 -2.21 -1.72
C VAL A 334 5.08 -1.40 -3.03
N GLY A 335 3.94 -0.78 -3.34
CA GLY A 335 3.77 0.08 -4.51
C GLY A 335 4.70 1.30 -4.49
N ASP A 336 4.91 1.94 -3.33
CA ASP A 336 5.81 3.09 -3.21
C ASP A 336 7.27 2.67 -3.54
N LEU A 337 7.72 1.50 -3.07
CA LEU A 337 9.07 1.00 -3.35
C LEU A 337 9.25 0.71 -4.85
N ILE A 338 8.31 -0.02 -5.46
CA ILE A 338 8.34 -0.37 -6.88
C ILE A 338 8.29 0.89 -7.76
N ALA A 339 7.41 1.85 -7.44
CA ALA A 339 7.27 3.09 -8.19
C ALA A 339 8.54 3.94 -8.13
N ASN A 340 9.18 4.05 -6.96
CA ASN A 340 10.45 4.77 -6.84
C ASN A 340 11.57 4.04 -7.57
N ALA A 341 11.70 2.72 -7.41
CA ALA A 341 12.69 1.92 -8.13
C ALA A 341 12.54 2.08 -9.66
N ARG A 342 11.31 2.07 -10.18
CA ARG A 342 11.05 2.32 -11.60
C ARG A 342 11.54 3.69 -12.06
N ARG A 343 11.27 4.74 -11.28
CA ARG A 343 11.74 6.11 -11.60
C ARG A 343 13.25 6.22 -11.63
N LEU A 344 13.96 5.46 -10.79
CA LEU A 344 15.43 5.39 -10.85
C LEU A 344 15.87 4.71 -12.15
N LEU A 345 15.33 3.53 -12.46
CA LEU A 345 15.77 2.73 -13.61
C LEU A 345 15.41 3.35 -14.98
N VAL A 346 14.29 4.06 -15.11
CA VAL A 346 13.87 4.71 -16.37
C VAL A 346 14.80 5.85 -16.76
N LYS A 347 15.36 6.58 -15.77
CA LYS A 347 16.31 7.67 -16.04
C LYS A 347 17.65 7.16 -16.59
N THR A 348 18.02 5.92 -16.29
CA THR A 348 19.23 5.26 -16.81
C THR A 348 19.09 4.88 -18.29
N GLN A 349 17.92 4.41 -18.73
CA GLN A 349 17.70 3.97 -20.13
C GLN A 349 17.69 5.12 -21.14
N ALA A 350 17.27 6.33 -20.73
CA ALA A 350 17.31 7.51 -21.60
C ALA A 350 18.75 8.01 -21.89
N ALA A 351 19.72 7.68 -21.03
CA ALA A 351 21.12 8.06 -21.21
C ALA A 351 21.91 7.09 -22.11
N GLY A 352 21.45 5.84 -22.27
CA GLY A 352 22.12 4.81 -23.08
C GLY A 352 21.64 4.70 -24.54
N ALA A 353 20.51 5.30 -24.89
CA ALA A 353 19.96 5.24 -26.26
C ALA A 353 20.49 6.35 -27.19
N GLY A 354 21.47 7.14 -26.73
CA GLY A 354 22.02 8.31 -27.44
C GLY A 354 23.52 8.25 -27.75
N SER A 355 24.15 7.07 -27.67
CA SER A 355 25.58 6.86 -27.99
C SER A 355 25.78 6.03 -29.24
#